data_AF-A0A0M1N1H2-F1
#
_entry.id   AF-A0A0M1N1H2-F1
#
_cell.length_a   1.000
_cell.length_b   1.000
_cell.length_c   1.000
_cell.angle_alpha   90.00
_cell.angle_beta   90.00
_cell.angle_gamma   90.00
#
_symmetry.space_group_name_H-M   'P 1'
#
loop_
_entity.id
_entity.type
_entity.pdbx_description
1 polymer ?
#
loop_
_entity_poly.entity_id
_entity_poly.type
_entity_poly.pdbx_seq_one_letter_code
_entity_poly.pdbx_strand_id
1 'polypeptide(L)'
;MEEFINRFCPVDNEKTDFFPTFHNDHDLSVRSYYKPVIEHLFGHSIERGADSIIFGGSFITNDETPNDIDCIVIVPNSNCIPHKNEILTMSGCTLDIVYVTEENTDMIYKLMNMFSFDKYDLNVGLVQVSLTSEFRNSWDDFYGQYDFAELLLEREAYIFRHFVTGSQKNGVLVTIHGLNTNSEWNFDLSPIASSSNWIFAPFYYGNVKLPLLSQKLKADILGYFREWIFMIKDKYQCEISIFAHSFGTYIIGAYLVGFNHNPPVKFDNIVLAGSILTPDYDWNKCIDRGCVNTVYNIISPRDPWVPKIEGAKILTKDKLFGQASNLGFTQTNKRLIQESYDIYDHSNMLRLDVFESKVIPFLNTVKKFR
;
A
#
# COMPACT_ATOMS: atom_id res chain seq x y z
N MET A 1 8.02 1.06 -30.65
CA MET A 1 9.12 0.71 -29.72
C MET A 1 10.31 1.67 -29.86
N GLU A 2 10.99 1.75 -31.00
CA GLU A 2 12.16 2.65 -31.17
C GLU A 2 11.86 4.12 -30.89
N GLU A 3 10.73 4.64 -31.36
CA GLU A 3 10.29 6.01 -31.08
C GLU A 3 10.16 6.28 -29.58
N PHE A 4 9.62 5.32 -28.83
CA PHE A 4 9.48 5.43 -27.37
C PHE A 4 10.85 5.48 -26.69
N ILE A 5 11.76 4.59 -27.06
CA ILE A 5 13.12 4.55 -26.51
C ILE A 5 13.86 5.86 -26.81
N ASN A 6 13.79 6.34 -28.06
CA ASN A 6 14.46 7.59 -28.45
C ASN A 6 13.90 8.81 -27.71
N ARG A 7 12.60 8.82 -27.43
CA ARG A 7 11.94 9.92 -26.73
C ARG A 7 12.18 9.91 -25.22
N PHE A 8 12.07 8.75 -24.58
CA PHE A 8 12.05 8.65 -23.11
C PHE A 8 13.34 8.12 -22.50
N CYS A 9 14.22 7.50 -23.29
CA CYS A 9 15.53 6.99 -22.90
C CYS A 9 16.62 7.46 -23.89
N PRO A 10 16.77 8.78 -24.13
CA PRO A 10 17.74 9.27 -25.10
C PRO A 10 19.16 8.85 -24.70
N VAL A 11 19.90 8.30 -25.66
CA VAL A 11 21.34 8.04 -25.51
C VAL A 11 22.07 9.25 -26.09
N ASP A 12 22.94 9.88 -25.30
CA ASP A 12 23.80 10.93 -25.81
C ASP A 12 24.75 10.31 -26.85
N ASN A 13 24.58 10.69 -28.12
CA ASN A 13 25.31 10.13 -29.26
C ASN A 13 26.79 10.56 -29.33
N GLU A 14 27.35 11.13 -28.26
CA GLU A 14 28.77 11.46 -28.14
C GLU A 14 29.42 10.63 -27.03
N LYS A 15 29.77 9.38 -27.36
CA LYS A 15 30.93 8.60 -26.88
C LYS A 15 30.66 7.10 -27.05
N THR A 16 30.81 6.63 -28.28
CA THR A 16 31.10 5.22 -28.53
C THR A 16 32.59 5.04 -28.34
N ASP A 17 32.99 4.52 -27.18
CA ASP A 17 34.09 3.58 -26.96
C ASP A 17 34.54 3.62 -25.48
N PHE A 18 34.89 2.43 -24.98
CA PHE A 18 35.46 2.08 -23.67
C PHE A 18 34.50 1.70 -22.53
N PHE A 19 34.70 0.45 -22.07
CA PHE A 19 34.27 -0.12 -20.80
C PHE A 19 34.53 0.84 -19.62
N PRO A 20 33.56 1.13 -18.73
CA PRO A 20 33.82 1.97 -17.59
C PRO A 20 34.34 1.13 -16.41
N THR A 21 35.64 1.27 -16.14
CA THR A 21 36.15 1.29 -14.77
C THR A 21 35.43 2.37 -13.97
N PHE A 22 35.03 2.03 -12.74
CA PHE A 22 34.40 2.93 -11.77
C PHE A 22 35.15 4.26 -11.61
N HIS A 23 34.72 5.30 -12.31
CA HIS A 23 34.93 6.69 -11.93
C HIS A 23 33.80 7.58 -12.47
N ASN A 24 33.39 8.51 -11.61
CA ASN A 24 32.37 9.54 -11.79
C ASN A 24 32.24 10.12 -13.22
N ASP A 25 31.22 9.69 -13.95
CA ASP A 25 30.74 10.37 -15.17
C ASP A 25 29.39 11.05 -14.87
N HIS A 26 29.38 12.37 -14.95
CA HIS A 26 28.26 13.25 -14.65
C HIS A 26 27.44 13.68 -15.89
N ASP A 27 27.58 13.00 -17.03
CA ASP A 27 27.05 13.48 -18.33
C ASP A 27 26.13 12.49 -19.06
N LEU A 28 25.48 11.56 -18.35
CA LEU A 28 24.40 10.74 -18.92
C LEU A 28 23.08 11.10 -18.25
N SER A 29 22.04 11.42 -19.03
CA SER A 29 20.70 11.61 -18.46
C SER A 29 20.30 10.34 -17.69
N VAL A 30 19.75 10.48 -16.47
CA VAL A 30 19.32 9.33 -15.64
C VAL A 30 18.38 8.41 -16.42
N ARG A 31 17.63 8.98 -17.37
CA ARG A 31 16.75 8.29 -18.32
C ARG A 31 17.45 7.34 -19.28
N SER A 32 18.70 7.60 -19.67
CA SER A 32 19.47 6.71 -20.55
C SER A 32 19.71 5.32 -19.94
N TYR A 33 19.78 5.23 -18.61
CA TYR A 33 19.95 3.96 -17.88
C TYR A 33 18.72 3.03 -17.98
N TYR A 34 17.56 3.55 -18.37
CA TYR A 34 16.33 2.79 -18.52
C TYR A 34 16.23 2.07 -19.87
N LYS A 35 17.06 2.42 -20.86
CA LYS A 35 17.00 1.81 -22.20
C LYS A 35 17.09 0.27 -22.16
N PRO A 36 18.08 -0.36 -21.49
CA PRO A 36 18.16 -1.82 -21.42
C PRO A 36 16.97 -2.46 -20.68
N VAL A 37 16.39 -1.74 -19.71
CA VAL A 37 15.23 -2.20 -18.95
C VAL A 37 13.98 -2.25 -19.84
N ILE A 38 13.74 -1.18 -20.58
CA ILE A 38 12.61 -1.05 -21.51
C ILE A 38 12.74 -2.02 -22.69
N GLU A 39 13.95 -2.21 -23.22
CA GLU A 39 14.20 -3.18 -24.31
C GLU A 39 13.89 -4.62 -23.87
N HIS A 40 14.27 -5.01 -22.64
CA HIS A 40 13.94 -6.33 -22.11
C HIS A 40 12.44 -6.45 -21.80
N LEU A 41 11.80 -5.41 -21.25
CA LEU A 41 10.35 -5.38 -21.06
C LEU A 41 9.62 -5.63 -22.40
N PHE A 42 10.04 -4.98 -23.47
CA PHE A 42 9.49 -5.21 -24.81
C PHE A 42 9.71 -6.64 -25.28
N GLY A 43 10.95 -7.14 -25.21
CA GLY A 43 11.27 -8.52 -25.60
C GLY A 43 10.43 -9.54 -24.86
N HIS A 44 10.34 -9.41 -23.53
CA HIS A 44 9.56 -10.31 -22.69
C HIS A 44 8.05 -10.25 -22.98
N SER A 45 7.52 -9.04 -23.24
CA SER A 45 6.11 -8.87 -23.59
C SER A 45 5.79 -9.49 -24.95
N ILE A 46 6.69 -9.34 -25.93
CA ILE A 46 6.57 -9.97 -27.25
C ILE A 46 6.59 -11.50 -27.15
N GLU A 47 7.49 -12.08 -26.36
CA GLU A 47 7.55 -13.54 -26.13
C GLU A 47 6.24 -14.10 -25.58
N ARG A 48 5.50 -13.29 -24.81
CA ARG A 48 4.19 -13.64 -24.25
C ARG A 48 3.02 -13.35 -25.20
N GLY A 49 3.30 -12.85 -26.40
CA GLY A 49 2.30 -12.50 -27.40
C GLY A 49 1.48 -11.26 -27.05
N ALA A 50 2.03 -10.36 -26.22
CA ALA A 50 1.38 -9.10 -25.90
C ALA A 50 1.18 -8.24 -27.16
N ASP A 51 0.05 -7.52 -27.21
CA ASP A 51 -0.27 -6.64 -28.34
C ASP A 51 0.36 -5.25 -28.17
N SER A 52 0.23 -4.70 -26.96
CA SER A 52 0.72 -3.37 -26.64
C SER A 52 1.05 -3.22 -25.16
N ILE A 53 1.84 -2.18 -24.85
CA ILE A 53 2.15 -1.76 -23.49
C ILE A 53 1.70 -0.31 -23.33
N ILE A 54 0.98 0.00 -22.26
CA ILE A 54 0.60 1.36 -21.88
C ILE A 54 1.50 1.81 -20.74
N PHE A 55 2.24 2.89 -20.93
CA PHE A 55 3.09 3.52 -19.93
C PHE A 55 2.41 4.73 -19.30
N GLY A 56 2.60 4.89 -17.99
CA GLY A 56 1.99 5.93 -17.16
C GLY A 56 2.94 6.51 -16.12
N GLY A 57 2.38 7.33 -15.23
CA GLY A 57 3.05 7.78 -14.01
C GLY A 57 4.22 8.75 -14.23
N SER A 58 5.17 8.73 -13.30
CA SER A 58 6.28 9.70 -13.27
C SER A 58 7.19 9.58 -14.51
N PHE A 59 7.35 8.37 -15.05
CA PHE A 59 8.27 8.07 -16.14
C PHE A 59 7.93 8.80 -17.45
N ILE A 60 6.64 8.96 -17.76
CA ILE A 60 6.19 9.64 -18.98
C ILE A 60 6.19 11.18 -18.87
N THR A 61 6.47 11.73 -17.69
CA THR A 61 6.59 13.17 -17.47
C THR A 61 7.97 13.70 -17.90
N ASN A 62 8.20 15.01 -17.73
CA ASN A 62 9.51 15.64 -17.88
C ASN A 62 10.40 15.51 -16.62
N ASP A 63 10.06 14.66 -15.65
CA ASP A 63 10.92 14.42 -14.47
C ASP A 63 12.32 13.97 -14.92
N GLU A 64 13.37 14.62 -14.42
CA GLU A 64 14.75 14.30 -14.76
C GLU A 64 15.22 12.99 -14.11
N THR A 65 14.56 12.58 -13.02
CA THR A 65 14.93 11.44 -12.17
C THR A 65 13.71 10.57 -11.83
N PRO A 66 13.00 9.98 -12.82
CA PRO A 66 11.96 9.01 -12.52
C PRO A 66 12.59 7.83 -11.77
N ASN A 67 11.90 7.25 -10.78
CA ASN A 67 12.45 6.15 -9.95
C ASN A 67 11.70 4.82 -10.14
N ASP A 68 10.57 4.85 -10.83
CA ASP A 68 9.66 3.75 -11.11
C ASP A 68 9.20 3.77 -12.58
N ILE A 69 8.73 2.62 -13.06
CA ILE A 69 8.02 2.51 -14.34
C ILE A 69 6.68 1.84 -14.07
N ASP A 70 5.61 2.61 -14.26
CA ASP A 70 4.24 2.14 -14.26
C ASP A 70 3.83 1.73 -15.66
N CYS A 71 3.48 0.45 -15.85
CA CYS A 71 3.00 0.01 -17.16
C CYS A 71 1.97 -1.12 -17.12
N ILE A 72 1.08 -1.11 -18.11
CA ILE A 72 0.07 -2.15 -18.36
C ILE A 72 0.52 -2.93 -19.60
N VAL A 73 0.73 -4.24 -19.46
CA VAL A 73 1.01 -5.13 -20.58
C VAL A 73 -0.29 -5.83 -20.97
N ILE A 74 -0.76 -5.55 -22.19
CA ILE A 74 -2.02 -6.12 -22.72
C ILE A 74 -1.70 -7.43 -23.42
N VAL A 75 -2.24 -8.52 -22.88
CA VAL A 75 -2.03 -9.87 -23.37
C VAL A 75 -3.31 -10.48 -23.94
N PRO A 76 -3.23 -11.41 -24.91
CA PRO A 76 -4.40 -11.91 -25.61
C PRO A 76 -5.29 -12.81 -24.75
N ASN A 77 -4.73 -13.51 -23.76
CA ASN A 77 -5.48 -14.37 -22.85
C ASN A 77 -4.72 -14.62 -21.55
N SER A 78 -5.43 -15.21 -20.58
CA SER A 78 -4.90 -15.46 -19.22
C SER A 78 -3.70 -16.39 -19.17
N ASN A 79 -3.46 -17.25 -20.17
CA ASN A 79 -2.28 -18.13 -20.20
C ASN A 79 -0.98 -17.36 -20.50
N CYS A 80 -1.09 -16.17 -21.09
CA CYS A 80 0.05 -15.31 -21.37
C CYS A 80 0.51 -14.53 -20.12
N ILE A 81 -0.33 -14.47 -19.07
CA ILE A 81 0.01 -13.83 -17.80
C ILE A 81 1.08 -14.67 -17.08
N PRO A 82 2.17 -14.06 -16.59
CA PRO A 82 3.24 -14.80 -15.91
C PRO A 82 2.72 -15.60 -14.71
N HIS A 83 2.94 -16.91 -14.74
CA HIS A 83 2.66 -17.81 -13.62
C HIS A 83 3.82 -17.78 -12.62
N LYS A 84 3.89 -16.75 -11.75
CA LYS A 84 4.79 -16.64 -10.58
C LYS A 84 6.27 -17.05 -10.81
N ASN A 85 7.15 -16.05 -10.99
CA ASN A 85 8.57 -15.96 -10.58
C ASN A 85 9.51 -15.26 -11.58
N GLU A 86 9.00 -14.55 -12.56
CA GLU A 86 9.82 -13.64 -13.36
C GLU A 86 9.85 -12.27 -12.69
N ILE A 87 10.79 -12.08 -11.77
CA ILE A 87 11.18 -10.75 -11.34
C ILE A 87 12.13 -10.21 -12.42
N LEU A 88 11.68 -9.23 -13.19
CA LEU A 88 12.59 -8.41 -14.00
C LEU A 88 13.27 -7.39 -13.07
N THR A 89 14.16 -7.84 -12.17
CA THR A 89 15.06 -6.90 -11.48
C THR A 89 16.17 -6.56 -12.46
N MET A 90 16.06 -5.41 -13.09
CA MET A 90 17.08 -4.92 -14.00
C MET A 90 17.66 -3.62 -13.47
N SER A 91 18.95 -3.66 -13.14
CA SER A 91 19.77 -2.46 -12.92
C SER A 91 19.25 -1.47 -11.85
N GLY A 92 18.59 -1.95 -10.80
CA GLY A 92 18.18 -1.12 -9.66
C GLY A 92 16.91 -0.28 -9.86
N CYS A 93 16.17 -0.48 -10.95
CA CYS A 93 14.86 0.11 -11.18
C CYS A 93 13.74 -0.83 -10.69
N THR A 94 12.74 -0.27 -10.01
CA THR A 94 11.50 -0.97 -9.66
C THR A 94 10.52 -0.87 -10.83
N LEU A 95 10.09 -2.02 -11.36
CA LEU A 95 9.12 -2.13 -12.43
C LEU A 95 7.77 -2.55 -11.87
N ASP A 96 6.77 -1.69 -12.01
CA ASP A 96 5.39 -1.96 -11.64
C ASP A 96 4.61 -2.34 -12.90
N ILE A 97 4.69 -3.63 -13.25
CA ILE A 97 4.09 -4.19 -14.46
C ILE A 97 2.78 -4.87 -14.12
N VAL A 98 1.68 -4.43 -14.73
CA VAL A 98 0.38 -5.07 -14.62
C VAL A 98 0.03 -5.78 -15.93
N TYR A 99 -0.08 -7.11 -15.87
CA TYR A 99 -0.56 -7.91 -17.01
C TYR A 99 -2.09 -7.98 -16.99
N VAL A 100 -2.73 -7.55 -18.08
CA VAL A 100 -4.19 -7.59 -18.21
C VAL A 100 -4.57 -8.22 -19.54
N THR A 101 -5.59 -9.06 -19.53
CA THR A 101 -6.14 -9.63 -20.76
C THR A 101 -6.91 -8.56 -21.54
N GLU A 102 -6.76 -8.53 -22.86
CA GLU A 102 -7.45 -7.61 -23.77
C GLU A 102 -8.98 -7.57 -23.55
N GLU A 103 -9.59 -8.70 -23.18
CA GLU A 103 -11.03 -8.80 -22.89
C GLU A 103 -11.48 -8.03 -21.63
N ASN A 104 -10.55 -7.68 -20.73
CA ASN A 104 -10.86 -7.04 -19.45
C ASN A 104 -10.75 -5.51 -19.55
N THR A 105 -11.58 -4.93 -20.42
CA THR A 105 -11.59 -3.50 -20.74
C THR A 105 -11.84 -2.61 -19.51
N ASP A 106 -12.71 -3.04 -18.59
CA ASP A 106 -12.99 -2.34 -17.33
C ASP A 106 -11.72 -2.18 -16.47
N MET A 107 -10.93 -3.24 -16.31
CA MET A 107 -9.65 -3.16 -15.58
C MET A 107 -8.63 -2.30 -16.31
N ILE A 108 -8.58 -2.39 -17.64
CA ILE A 108 -7.67 -1.57 -18.46
C ILE A 108 -7.99 -0.08 -18.27
N TYR A 109 -9.25 0.33 -18.37
CA TYR A 109 -9.66 1.72 -18.17
C TYR A 109 -9.41 2.22 -16.76
N LYS A 110 -9.64 1.40 -15.74
CA LYS A 110 -9.32 1.76 -14.35
C LYS A 110 -7.83 2.01 -14.13
N LEU A 111 -6.98 1.15 -14.69
CA LEU A 111 -5.53 1.33 -14.62
C LEU A 111 -5.07 2.52 -15.44
N MET A 112 -5.61 2.73 -16.64
CA MET A 112 -5.32 3.89 -17.47
C MET A 112 -5.71 5.19 -16.76
N ASN A 113 -6.87 5.23 -16.12
CA ASN A 113 -7.31 6.37 -15.32
C ASN A 113 -6.32 6.66 -14.20
N MET A 114 -5.95 5.65 -13.40
CA MET A 114 -4.98 5.80 -12.32
C MET A 114 -3.58 6.24 -12.81
N PHE A 115 -3.10 5.68 -13.92
CA PHE A 115 -1.78 5.97 -14.51
C PHE A 115 -1.70 7.31 -15.25
N SER A 116 -2.84 7.92 -15.54
CA SER A 116 -2.93 9.23 -16.20
C SER A 116 -2.60 10.40 -15.28
N PHE A 117 -2.47 10.17 -13.96
CA PHE A 117 -2.25 11.23 -12.97
C PHE A 117 -1.00 10.97 -12.13
N ASP A 118 -0.27 12.03 -11.78
CA ASP A 118 0.85 11.94 -10.83
C ASP A 118 0.38 11.97 -9.36
N LYS A 119 1.34 11.94 -8.43
CA LYS A 119 1.07 12.02 -6.98
C LYS A 119 0.45 13.34 -6.50
N TYR A 120 0.44 14.37 -7.35
CA TYR A 120 -0.15 15.68 -7.11
C TYR A 120 -1.47 15.87 -7.86
N ASP A 121 -2.04 14.77 -8.39
CA ASP A 121 -3.27 14.74 -9.17
C ASP A 121 -3.20 15.56 -10.47
N LEU A 122 -2.01 15.81 -11.00
CA LEU A 122 -1.83 16.44 -12.31
C LEU A 122 -1.92 15.38 -13.40
N ASN A 123 -2.72 15.67 -14.43
CA ASN A 123 -2.80 14.79 -15.60
C ASN A 123 -1.47 14.81 -16.35
N VAL A 124 -0.81 13.65 -16.41
CA VAL A 124 0.48 13.42 -17.08
C VAL A 124 0.34 12.69 -18.42
N GLY A 125 -0.88 12.26 -18.75
CA GLY A 125 -1.20 11.52 -19.95
C GLY A 125 -0.83 10.04 -19.87
N LEU A 126 -0.84 9.36 -21.01
CA LEU A 126 -0.44 7.97 -21.17
C LEU A 126 0.30 7.83 -22.49
N VAL A 127 1.18 6.83 -22.59
CA VAL A 127 1.84 6.48 -23.84
C VAL A 127 1.64 5.00 -24.13
N GLN A 128 0.87 4.68 -25.16
CA GLN A 128 0.74 3.32 -25.65
C GLN A 128 1.82 3.02 -26.69
N VAL A 129 2.48 1.88 -26.53
CA VAL A 129 3.45 1.33 -27.48
C VAL A 129 2.89 0.04 -28.05
N SER A 130 2.64 0.02 -29.37
CA SER A 130 2.36 -1.23 -30.07
C SER A 130 3.62 -2.10 -30.13
N LEU A 131 3.44 -3.39 -29.83
CA LEU A 131 4.46 -4.44 -29.99
C LEU A 131 4.28 -5.23 -31.29
N THR A 132 3.16 -5.03 -31.98
CA THR A 132 2.81 -5.68 -33.24
C THR A 132 2.82 -4.67 -34.39
N SER A 133 2.82 -5.16 -35.64
CA SER A 133 2.84 -4.31 -36.84
C SER A 133 1.57 -3.49 -37.06
N GLU A 134 0.45 -3.87 -36.41
CA GLU A 134 -0.84 -3.20 -36.50
C GLU A 134 -1.44 -3.09 -35.10
N PHE A 135 -1.85 -1.89 -34.68
CA PHE A 135 -2.59 -1.71 -33.44
C PHE A 135 -3.92 -2.47 -33.52
N ARG A 136 -4.13 -3.45 -32.63
CA ARG A 136 -5.44 -4.12 -32.54
C ARG A 136 -6.46 -3.24 -31.83
N ASN A 137 -6.04 -2.50 -30.81
CA ASN A 137 -6.87 -1.58 -30.04
C ASN A 137 -6.07 -0.34 -29.64
N SER A 138 -6.61 0.84 -29.95
CA SER A 138 -6.03 2.15 -29.60
C SER A 138 -6.58 2.75 -28.31
N TRP A 139 -7.62 2.13 -27.72
CA TRP A 139 -8.29 2.61 -26.50
C TRP A 139 -8.75 4.08 -26.58
N ASP A 140 -9.00 4.59 -27.79
CA ASP A 140 -9.37 5.99 -28.04
C ASP A 140 -10.74 6.36 -27.48
N ASP A 141 -11.57 5.36 -27.15
CA ASP A 141 -12.86 5.51 -26.45
C ASP A 141 -12.69 5.68 -24.94
N PHE A 142 -11.46 5.62 -24.42
CA PHE A 142 -11.16 5.95 -23.04
C PHE A 142 -11.42 7.44 -22.77
N TYR A 143 -12.51 7.73 -22.09
CA TYR A 143 -12.77 9.03 -21.49
C TYR A 143 -12.41 8.96 -20.01
N GLY A 144 -11.20 9.40 -19.68
CA GLY A 144 -10.77 9.50 -18.29
C GLY A 144 -11.76 10.33 -17.47
N GLN A 145 -12.39 9.71 -16.48
CA GLN A 145 -13.22 10.41 -15.50
C GLN A 145 -12.42 10.58 -14.23
N TYR A 146 -12.20 11.84 -13.86
CA TYR A 146 -11.54 12.17 -12.62
C TYR A 146 -12.58 12.21 -11.49
N ASP A 147 -12.74 11.09 -10.79
CA ASP A 147 -13.40 11.02 -9.49
C ASP A 147 -12.40 10.49 -8.46
N PHE A 148 -12.12 11.30 -7.44
CA PHE A 148 -11.12 10.96 -6.41
C PHE A 148 -11.50 9.70 -5.61
N ALA A 149 -12.79 9.43 -5.41
CA ALA A 149 -13.24 8.23 -4.71
C ALA A 149 -13.13 6.98 -5.60
N GLU A 150 -13.40 7.10 -6.90
CA GLU A 150 -13.12 6.03 -7.86
C GLU A 150 -11.62 5.77 -7.98
N LEU A 151 -10.79 6.82 -8.06
CA LEU A 151 -9.34 6.68 -8.13
C LEU A 151 -8.75 6.01 -6.87
N LEU A 152 -9.36 6.25 -5.70
CA LEU A 152 -9.06 5.51 -4.47
C LEU A 152 -9.43 4.02 -4.58
N LEU A 153 -10.59 3.69 -5.14
CA LEU A 153 -11.01 2.29 -5.38
C LEU A 153 -10.15 1.61 -6.44
N GLU A 154 -9.74 2.32 -7.48
CA GLU A 154 -8.81 1.88 -8.52
C GLU A 154 -7.41 1.66 -7.92
N ARG A 155 -6.93 2.58 -7.07
CA ARG A 155 -5.69 2.41 -6.31
C ARG A 155 -5.80 1.24 -5.33
N GLU A 156 -6.92 1.02 -4.66
CA GLU A 156 -7.14 -0.19 -3.87
C GLU A 156 -7.05 -1.44 -4.77
N ALA A 157 -7.69 -1.45 -5.94
CA ALA A 157 -7.62 -2.54 -6.90
C ALA A 157 -6.19 -2.78 -7.45
N TYR A 158 -5.41 -1.71 -7.66
CA TYR A 158 -3.99 -1.73 -8.02
C TYR A 158 -3.13 -2.32 -6.89
N ILE A 159 -3.32 -1.82 -5.66
CA ILE A 159 -2.73 -2.35 -4.43
C ILE A 159 -3.09 -3.84 -4.25
N PHE A 160 -4.23 -4.30 -4.79
CA PHE A 160 -4.73 -5.65 -4.65
C PHE A 160 -4.19 -6.70 -5.64
N ARG A 161 -3.19 -6.43 -6.51
CA ARG A 161 -2.62 -7.49 -7.37
C ARG A 161 -1.09 -7.56 -7.51
N HIS A 162 -0.62 -8.78 -7.28
CA HIS A 162 0.57 -9.46 -7.81
C HIS A 162 1.79 -8.62 -8.19
N PHE A 163 2.54 -8.20 -7.19
CA PHE A 163 3.98 -8.29 -7.31
C PHE A 163 4.35 -9.77 -7.52
N VAL A 164 4.80 -10.13 -8.73
CA VAL A 164 5.67 -11.29 -8.91
C VAL A 164 6.96 -10.98 -8.15
N THR A 165 6.93 -11.27 -6.86
CA THR A 165 8.10 -11.36 -6.00
C THR A 165 8.17 -12.83 -5.68
N GLY A 166 9.20 -13.50 -6.19
CA GLY A 166 9.51 -14.91 -5.89
C GLY A 166 9.94 -15.15 -4.43
N SER A 167 9.58 -14.25 -3.52
CA SER A 167 9.72 -14.42 -2.09
C SER A 167 8.38 -14.87 -1.52
N GLN A 168 8.43 -15.77 -0.54
CA GLN A 168 7.26 -16.06 0.29
C GLN A 168 6.80 -14.74 0.93
N LYS A 169 5.62 -14.25 0.54
CA LYS A 169 5.05 -13.00 1.08
C LYS A 169 5.04 -13.06 2.60
N ASN A 170 5.30 -11.91 3.22
CA ASN A 170 5.35 -11.84 4.67
C ASN A 170 3.98 -12.04 5.32
N GLY A 171 2.92 -11.71 4.59
CA GLY A 171 1.56 -11.75 5.06
C GLY A 171 0.78 -10.63 4.41
N VAL A 172 -0.42 -10.38 4.90
CA VAL A 172 -1.20 -9.20 4.57
C VAL A 172 -0.98 -8.16 5.66
N LEU A 173 -0.54 -6.97 5.28
CA LEU A 173 -0.52 -5.79 6.14
C LEU A 173 -1.75 -4.95 5.85
N VAL A 174 -2.70 -4.99 6.79
CA VAL A 174 -3.90 -4.18 6.73
C VAL A 174 -3.67 -2.86 7.47
N THR A 175 -3.87 -1.74 6.79
CA THR A 175 -3.83 -0.43 7.44
C THR A 175 -5.24 0.08 7.71
N ILE A 176 -5.43 0.76 8.83
CA ILE A 176 -6.73 1.34 9.21
C ILE A 176 -6.53 2.77 9.66
N HIS A 177 -7.20 3.69 8.98
CA HIS A 177 -7.08 5.12 9.23
C HIS A 177 -7.93 5.63 10.40
N GLY A 178 -7.66 6.87 10.81
CA GLY A 178 -8.41 7.61 11.81
C GLY A 178 -9.64 8.35 11.26
N LEU A 179 -10.27 9.15 12.10
CA LEU A 179 -11.37 10.04 11.70
C LEU A 179 -10.84 11.28 10.98
N ASN A 180 -11.69 11.95 10.20
CA ASN A 180 -11.36 13.17 9.46
C ASN A 180 -10.16 13.02 8.49
N THR A 181 -9.93 11.84 7.92
CA THR A 181 -8.85 11.60 6.95
C THR A 181 -9.35 10.71 5.82
N ASN A 182 -8.79 10.94 4.63
CA ASN A 182 -8.99 10.09 3.45
C ASN A 182 -7.93 8.99 3.34
N SER A 183 -7.12 8.78 4.37
CA SER A 183 -6.01 7.81 4.39
C SER A 183 -4.88 8.11 3.41
N GLU A 184 -4.64 9.37 3.06
CA GLU A 184 -3.61 9.79 2.09
C GLU A 184 -2.21 9.23 2.42
N TRP A 185 -1.88 9.09 3.70
CA TRP A 185 -0.61 8.48 4.13
C TRP A 185 -0.43 7.03 3.65
N ASN A 186 -1.49 6.29 3.32
CA ASN A 186 -1.36 4.96 2.73
C ASN A 186 -0.63 4.99 1.39
N PHE A 187 -0.67 6.10 0.64
CA PHE A 187 0.08 6.24 -0.61
C PHE A 187 1.58 6.21 -0.36
N ASP A 188 2.03 6.86 0.71
CA ASP A 188 3.45 6.89 1.06
C ASP A 188 3.90 5.54 1.66
N LEU A 189 3.03 4.85 2.40
CA LEU A 189 3.39 3.58 3.06
C LEU A 189 3.31 2.34 2.16
N SER A 190 2.48 2.39 1.11
CA SER A 190 2.27 1.25 0.20
C SER A 190 3.58 0.76 -0.48
N PRO A 191 4.44 1.63 -1.04
CA PRO A 191 5.72 1.21 -1.62
C PRO A 191 6.66 0.56 -0.61
N ILE A 192 6.68 1.06 0.63
CA ILE A 192 7.54 0.52 1.69
C ILE A 192 7.07 -0.88 2.12
N ALA A 193 5.76 -1.05 2.34
CA ALA A 193 5.19 -2.34 2.69
C ALA A 193 5.42 -3.37 1.58
N SER A 194 5.19 -2.96 0.32
CA SER A 194 5.32 -3.81 -0.85
C SER A 194 6.77 -4.22 -1.12
N SER A 195 7.72 -3.29 -1.05
CA SER A 195 9.17 -3.56 -1.14
C SER A 195 9.67 -4.44 0.02
N SER A 196 9.00 -4.37 1.17
CA SER A 196 9.22 -5.26 2.32
C SER A 196 8.48 -6.60 2.23
N ASN A 197 8.00 -6.99 1.04
CA ASN A 197 7.28 -8.24 0.75
C ASN A 197 5.96 -8.44 1.51
N TRP A 198 5.31 -7.38 1.96
CA TRP A 198 3.94 -7.47 2.47
C TRP A 198 2.92 -7.34 1.33
N ILE A 199 1.78 -8.00 1.45
CA ILE A 199 0.59 -7.67 0.68
C ILE A 199 -0.06 -6.49 1.39
N PHE A 200 -0.03 -5.30 0.79
CA PHE A 200 -0.64 -4.12 1.39
C PHE A 200 -2.15 -4.12 1.13
N ALA A 201 -2.96 -3.86 2.16
CA ALA A 201 -4.42 -3.92 2.06
C ALA A 201 -5.05 -2.84 2.94
N PRO A 202 -5.17 -1.59 2.48
CA PRO A 202 -5.79 -0.53 3.27
C PRO A 202 -7.28 -0.80 3.44
N PHE A 203 -7.79 -0.63 4.66
CA PHE A 203 -9.23 -0.62 4.93
C PHE A 203 -9.72 0.83 5.00
N TYR A 204 -10.54 1.21 4.03
CA TYR A 204 -11.16 2.52 3.96
C TYR A 204 -12.65 2.45 4.31
N TYR A 205 -13.07 3.23 5.31
CA TYR A 205 -14.49 3.32 5.72
C TYR A 205 -15.11 4.69 5.44
N GLY A 206 -14.45 5.52 4.63
CA GLY A 206 -14.89 6.88 4.33
C GLY A 206 -14.41 7.93 5.33
N ASN A 207 -14.51 9.20 4.92
CA ASN A 207 -14.15 10.33 5.77
C ASN A 207 -15.25 10.66 6.78
N VAL A 208 -15.13 10.06 7.97
CA VAL A 208 -16.09 10.27 9.07
C VAL A 208 -15.59 11.36 10.01
N LYS A 209 -16.45 12.36 10.27
CA LYS A 209 -16.16 13.42 11.23
C LYS A 209 -16.52 13.01 12.65
N LEU A 210 -15.67 13.33 13.62
CA LEU A 210 -15.86 12.96 15.04
C LEU A 210 -17.25 13.33 15.62
N PRO A 211 -17.84 14.53 15.36
CA PRO A 211 -19.18 14.85 15.85
C PRO A 211 -20.30 13.98 15.26
N LEU A 212 -20.04 13.32 14.14
CA LEU A 212 -21.01 12.47 13.43
C LEU A 212 -20.89 10.99 13.84
N LEU A 213 -19.97 10.67 14.74
CA LEU A 213 -19.68 9.31 15.16
C LEU A 213 -20.72 8.77 16.15
N SER A 214 -21.91 8.49 15.63
CA SER A 214 -22.99 7.85 16.39
C SER A 214 -22.67 6.37 16.68
N GLN A 215 -23.33 5.79 17.70
CA GLN A 215 -23.19 4.36 17.99
C GLN A 215 -23.60 3.49 16.80
N LYS A 216 -24.61 3.91 16.03
CA LYS A 216 -25.04 3.24 14.81
C LYS A 216 -23.93 3.24 13.77
N LEU A 217 -23.34 4.42 13.49
CA LEU A 217 -22.26 4.53 12.51
C LEU A 217 -21.03 3.69 12.91
N LYS A 218 -20.66 3.67 14.19
CA LYS A 218 -19.58 2.78 14.69
C LYS A 218 -19.91 1.31 14.44
N ALA A 219 -21.16 0.90 14.66
CA ALA A 219 -21.60 -0.47 14.42
C ALA A 219 -21.61 -0.82 12.92
N ASP A 220 -22.02 0.12 12.06
CA ASP A 220 -22.03 -0.05 10.61
C ASP A 220 -20.60 -0.20 10.07
N ILE A 221 -19.66 0.66 10.49
CA ILE A 221 -18.23 0.57 10.13
C ILE A 221 -17.63 -0.76 10.63
N LEU A 222 -17.96 -1.17 11.86
CA LEU A 222 -17.48 -2.43 12.41
C LEU A 222 -18.05 -3.64 11.66
N GLY A 223 -19.32 -3.59 11.26
CA GLY A 223 -19.96 -4.60 10.41
C GLY A 223 -19.25 -4.72 9.07
N TYR A 224 -19.01 -3.59 8.41
CA TYR A 224 -18.28 -3.55 7.15
C TYR A 224 -16.85 -4.09 7.29
N PHE A 225 -16.11 -3.66 8.32
CA PHE A 225 -14.76 -4.19 8.59
C PHE A 225 -14.77 -5.71 8.78
N ARG A 226 -15.77 -6.26 9.48
CA ARG A 226 -15.87 -7.71 9.72
C ARG A 226 -16.05 -8.50 8.44
N GLU A 227 -16.91 -8.03 7.52
CA GLU A 227 -17.13 -8.67 6.23
C GLU A 227 -15.87 -8.56 5.36
N TRP A 228 -15.33 -7.34 5.25
CA TRP A 228 -14.16 -7.05 4.44
C TRP A 228 -12.93 -7.85 4.90
N ILE A 229 -12.62 -7.87 6.20
CA ILE A 229 -11.43 -8.58 6.69
C ILE A 229 -11.53 -10.10 6.52
N PHE A 230 -12.76 -10.64 6.59
CA PHE A 230 -13.03 -12.04 6.28
C PHE A 230 -12.73 -12.35 4.81
N MET A 231 -13.20 -11.50 3.89
CA MET A 231 -12.89 -11.62 2.46
C MET A 231 -11.38 -11.52 2.19
N ILE A 232 -10.67 -10.62 2.87
CA ILE A 232 -9.21 -10.48 2.73
C ILE A 232 -8.49 -11.75 3.21
N LYS A 233 -8.89 -12.31 4.35
CA LYS A 233 -8.31 -13.58 4.85
C LYS A 233 -8.56 -14.72 3.86
N ASP A 234 -9.77 -14.82 3.33
CA ASP A 234 -10.15 -15.87 2.38
C ASP A 234 -9.44 -15.73 1.04
N LYS A 235 -9.31 -14.51 0.53
CA LYS A 235 -8.64 -14.21 -0.73
C LYS A 235 -7.14 -14.54 -0.70
N TYR A 236 -6.45 -14.15 0.37
CA TYR A 236 -4.98 -14.24 0.43
C TYR A 236 -4.47 -15.48 1.15
N GLN A 237 -5.28 -16.12 2.01
CA GLN A 237 -4.89 -17.32 2.77
C GLN A 237 -3.54 -17.16 3.53
N CYS A 238 -3.20 -15.93 3.90
CA CYS A 238 -1.96 -15.55 4.59
C CYS A 238 -2.25 -15.05 6.00
N GLU A 239 -1.21 -14.98 6.84
CA GLU A 239 -1.31 -14.30 8.14
C GLU A 239 -1.53 -12.80 7.95
N ILE A 240 -2.35 -12.20 8.82
CA ILE A 240 -2.75 -10.80 8.72
C ILE A 240 -2.12 -10.04 9.88
N SER A 241 -1.39 -8.97 9.56
CA SER A 241 -0.93 -7.97 10.52
C SER A 241 -1.68 -6.67 10.31
N ILE A 242 -1.86 -5.91 11.37
CA ILE A 242 -2.58 -4.63 11.36
C ILE A 242 -1.63 -3.49 11.69
N PHE A 243 -1.75 -2.38 10.97
CA PHE A 243 -1.28 -1.07 11.40
C PHE A 243 -2.49 -0.13 11.52
N ALA A 244 -2.87 0.20 12.75
CA ALA A 244 -4.07 0.97 13.04
C ALA A 244 -3.73 2.34 13.64
N HIS A 245 -4.35 3.38 13.10
CA HIS A 245 -4.21 4.74 13.56
C HIS A 245 -5.48 5.27 14.21
N SER A 246 -5.36 5.95 15.36
CA SER A 246 -6.48 6.71 15.94
C SER A 246 -7.76 5.86 16.05
N PHE A 247 -8.85 6.26 15.38
CA PHE A 247 -10.11 5.48 15.37
C PHE A 247 -9.99 4.07 14.77
N GLY A 248 -9.03 3.83 13.88
CA GLY A 248 -8.69 2.47 13.47
C GLY A 248 -8.33 1.56 14.64
N THR A 249 -7.69 2.10 15.68
CA THR A 249 -7.38 1.32 16.90
C THR A 249 -8.64 0.93 17.67
N TYR A 250 -9.66 1.80 17.67
CA TYR A 250 -10.97 1.47 18.22
C TYR A 250 -11.66 0.37 17.42
N ILE A 251 -11.62 0.42 16.07
CA ILE A 251 -12.23 -0.61 15.22
C ILE A 251 -11.65 -1.99 15.56
N ILE A 252 -10.32 -2.09 15.70
CA ILE A 252 -9.65 -3.33 16.10
C ILE A 252 -10.01 -3.75 17.52
N GLY A 253 -9.98 -2.82 18.46
CA GLY A 253 -10.35 -3.10 19.84
C GLY A 253 -11.77 -3.64 19.98
N ALA A 254 -12.71 -3.02 19.28
CA ALA A 254 -14.12 -3.40 19.23
C ALA A 254 -14.34 -4.73 18.50
N TYR A 255 -13.61 -4.96 17.39
CA TYR A 255 -13.63 -6.25 16.68
C TYR A 255 -13.24 -7.40 17.61
N LEU A 256 -12.11 -7.29 18.31
CA LEU A 256 -11.59 -8.35 19.16
C LEU A 256 -12.46 -8.63 20.39
N VAL A 257 -13.04 -7.59 21.01
CA VAL A 257 -13.93 -7.73 22.18
C VAL A 257 -15.34 -8.20 21.79
N GLY A 258 -15.77 -7.93 20.55
CA GLY A 258 -17.10 -8.27 20.05
C GLY A 258 -17.40 -9.77 19.97
N PHE A 259 -16.38 -10.64 20.07
CA PHE A 259 -16.55 -12.09 20.04
C PHE A 259 -16.41 -12.71 21.44
N ASN A 260 -17.41 -13.51 21.82
CA ASN A 260 -17.35 -14.30 23.05
C ASN A 260 -16.23 -15.35 23.01
N HIS A 261 -15.98 -15.90 21.81
CA HIS A 261 -14.93 -16.87 21.50
C HIS A 261 -13.87 -16.25 20.59
N ASN A 262 -13.13 -17.07 19.84
CA ASN A 262 -12.16 -16.58 18.87
C ASN A 262 -12.87 -15.89 17.69
N PRO A 263 -12.38 -14.73 17.23
CA PRO A 263 -12.87 -14.10 16.01
C PRO A 263 -12.57 -15.00 14.80
N PRO A 264 -13.39 -14.93 13.72
CA PRO A 264 -13.14 -15.66 12.48
C PRO A 264 -11.79 -15.32 11.83
N VAL A 265 -11.34 -14.07 11.99
CA VAL A 265 -10.02 -13.62 11.54
C VAL A 265 -9.19 -13.26 12.76
N LYS A 266 -7.99 -13.83 12.81
CA LYS A 266 -6.98 -13.60 13.84
C LYS A 266 -5.85 -12.78 13.26
N PHE A 267 -5.12 -12.08 14.12
CA PHE A 267 -4.03 -11.21 13.72
C PHE A 267 -2.70 -11.74 14.24
N ASP A 268 -1.70 -11.73 13.38
CA ASP A 268 -0.34 -12.04 13.78
C ASP A 268 0.21 -10.89 14.62
N ASN A 269 0.36 -9.72 14.00
CA ASN A 269 0.88 -8.54 14.68
C ASN A 269 -0.12 -7.39 14.60
N ILE A 270 -0.20 -6.58 15.65
CA ILE A 270 -0.96 -5.33 15.65
C ILE A 270 -0.05 -4.20 16.06
N VAL A 271 0.09 -3.19 15.23
CA VAL A 271 0.78 -1.95 15.54
C VAL A 271 -0.26 -0.85 15.73
N LEU A 272 -0.14 -0.14 16.85
CA LEU A 272 -1.06 0.91 17.27
C LEU A 272 -0.32 2.24 17.27
N ALA A 273 -0.80 3.17 16.45
CA ALA A 273 -0.33 4.53 16.40
C ALA A 273 -1.49 5.44 16.85
N GLY A 274 -1.26 6.28 17.86
CA GLY A 274 -2.26 7.29 18.23
C GLY A 274 -3.46 6.64 18.91
N SER A 275 -3.23 5.54 19.65
CA SER A 275 -4.30 4.68 20.13
C SER A 275 -5.27 5.42 21.04
N ILE A 276 -6.54 5.37 20.68
CA ILE A 276 -7.64 5.93 21.48
C ILE A 276 -8.32 4.86 22.33
N LEU A 277 -7.68 3.71 22.51
CA LEU A 277 -8.15 2.68 23.41
C LEU A 277 -7.94 3.09 24.88
N THR A 278 -8.76 2.54 25.76
CA THR A 278 -8.54 2.63 27.20
C THR A 278 -7.21 1.95 27.59
N PRO A 279 -6.40 2.55 28.48
CA PRO A 279 -5.19 1.91 29.03
C PRO A 279 -5.47 0.52 29.63
N ASP A 280 -6.69 0.28 30.10
CA ASP A 280 -7.13 -0.98 30.69
C ASP A 280 -7.62 -2.02 29.67
N TYR A 281 -7.39 -1.81 28.37
CA TYR A 281 -7.78 -2.76 27.33
C TYR A 281 -7.05 -4.10 27.53
N ASP A 282 -7.82 -5.19 27.55
CA ASP A 282 -7.33 -6.51 27.95
C ASP A 282 -6.61 -7.24 26.80
N TRP A 283 -5.43 -6.75 26.45
CA TRP A 283 -4.56 -7.38 25.45
C TRP A 283 -4.11 -8.77 25.88
N ASN A 284 -3.90 -9.01 27.17
CA ASN A 284 -3.55 -10.33 27.71
C ASN A 284 -4.59 -11.37 27.30
N LYS A 285 -5.87 -11.08 27.51
CA LYS A 285 -6.96 -11.97 27.08
C LYS A 285 -6.95 -12.23 25.58
N CYS A 286 -6.68 -11.21 24.75
CA CYS A 286 -6.62 -11.38 23.29
C CYS A 286 -5.43 -12.26 22.86
N ILE A 287 -4.29 -12.07 23.52
CA ILE A 287 -3.03 -12.77 23.29
C ILE A 287 -3.10 -14.24 23.77
N ASP A 288 -3.68 -14.47 24.94
CA ASP A 288 -3.80 -15.81 25.56
C ASP A 288 -4.83 -16.68 24.83
N ARG A 289 -5.86 -16.08 24.25
CA ARG A 289 -6.82 -16.77 23.36
C ARG A 289 -6.23 -17.09 21.98
N GLY A 290 -5.05 -16.55 21.66
CA GLY A 290 -4.45 -16.64 20.34
C GLY A 290 -5.29 -15.92 19.27
N CYS A 291 -5.97 -14.83 19.64
CA CYS A 291 -6.63 -13.93 18.69
C CYS A 291 -5.61 -12.96 18.07
N VAL A 292 -4.58 -12.62 18.84
CA VAL A 292 -3.47 -11.76 18.44
C VAL A 292 -2.17 -12.42 18.89
N ASN A 293 -1.15 -12.47 18.04
CA ASN A 293 0.14 -13.01 18.47
C ASN A 293 0.99 -11.94 19.18
N THR A 294 1.20 -10.74 18.61
CA THR A 294 1.98 -9.66 19.24
C THR A 294 1.35 -8.29 18.98
N VAL A 295 1.47 -7.40 19.96
CA VAL A 295 0.98 -6.02 19.90
C VAL A 295 2.14 -5.07 20.14
N TYR A 296 2.25 -4.03 19.33
CA TYR A 296 3.19 -2.93 19.51
C TYR A 296 2.44 -1.61 19.58
N ASN A 297 2.56 -0.92 20.72
CA ASN A 297 1.98 0.40 20.94
C ASN A 297 3.06 1.48 20.85
N ILE A 298 2.89 2.42 19.93
CA ILE A 298 3.72 3.61 19.83
C ILE A 298 3.09 4.70 20.69
N ILE A 299 3.75 5.02 21.80
CA ILE A 299 3.31 6.03 22.76
C ILE A 299 3.87 7.39 22.35
N SER A 300 2.99 8.38 22.28
CA SER A 300 3.25 9.77 21.94
C SER A 300 2.74 10.67 23.08
N PRO A 301 3.59 11.02 24.06
CA PRO A 301 3.19 11.82 25.22
C PRO A 301 2.59 13.19 24.86
N ARG A 302 2.93 13.72 23.67
CA ARG A 302 2.47 15.03 23.17
C ARG A 302 1.25 14.96 22.25
N ASP A 303 0.57 13.82 22.18
CA ASP A 303 -0.65 13.68 21.38
C ASP A 303 -1.76 14.63 21.89
N PRO A 304 -2.19 15.62 21.08
CA PRO A 304 -3.15 16.65 21.49
C PRO A 304 -4.60 16.16 21.53
N TRP A 305 -4.90 14.92 21.10
CA TRP A 305 -6.27 14.41 21.08
C TRP A 305 -6.75 13.88 22.43
N VAL A 306 -5.86 13.69 23.40
CA VAL A 306 -6.16 13.19 24.75
C VAL A 306 -7.32 13.90 25.46
N PRO A 307 -7.37 15.24 25.54
CA PRO A 307 -8.47 15.92 26.21
C PRO A 307 -9.81 15.70 25.49
N LYS A 308 -9.78 15.58 24.16
CA LYS A 308 -10.99 15.38 23.35
C LYS A 308 -11.55 13.96 23.49
N ILE A 309 -10.67 12.96 23.61
CA ILE A 309 -11.07 11.55 23.79
C ILE A 309 -11.67 11.31 25.18
N GLU A 310 -11.17 11.95 26.23
CA GLU A 310 -11.80 11.83 27.56
C GLU A 310 -13.22 12.42 27.56
N GLY A 311 -13.41 13.56 26.88
CA GLY A 311 -14.74 14.11 26.63
C GLY A 311 -15.63 13.16 25.82
N ALA A 312 -15.09 12.53 24.78
CA ALA A 312 -15.82 11.55 23.97
C ALA A 312 -16.23 10.31 24.77
N LYS A 313 -15.37 9.80 25.68
CA LYS A 313 -15.68 8.68 26.57
C LYS A 313 -16.88 8.99 27.48
N ILE A 314 -16.91 10.20 28.06
CA ILE A 314 -18.01 10.66 28.90
C ILE A 314 -19.31 10.77 28.09
N LEU A 315 -19.24 11.35 26.89
CA LEU A 315 -20.40 11.56 26.02
C LEU A 315 -20.96 10.24 25.45
N THR A 316 -20.10 9.33 25.04
CA THR A 316 -20.50 8.06 24.39
C THR A 316 -20.78 6.93 25.38
N LYS A 317 -20.33 7.07 26.64
CA LYS A 317 -20.32 6.00 27.67
C LYS A 317 -19.63 4.72 27.20
N ASP A 318 -18.80 4.81 26.18
CA ASP A 318 -18.14 3.68 25.57
C ASP A 318 -16.79 3.47 26.26
N LYS A 319 -16.69 2.34 26.97
CA LYS A 319 -15.55 1.99 27.82
C LYS A 319 -14.29 1.69 27.03
N LEU A 320 -14.39 1.47 25.71
CA LEU A 320 -13.23 1.21 24.87
C LEU A 320 -12.41 2.47 24.63
N PHE A 321 -12.98 3.68 24.73
CA PHE A 321 -12.22 4.91 24.55
C PHE A 321 -11.31 5.23 25.74
N GLY A 322 -10.12 5.72 25.45
CA GLY A 322 -9.20 6.30 26.41
C GLY A 322 -7.90 6.77 25.78
N GLN A 323 -6.85 6.83 26.59
CA GLN A 323 -5.64 7.62 26.32
C GLN A 323 -4.39 6.74 26.20
N ALA A 324 -4.53 5.52 25.65
CA ALA A 324 -3.40 4.60 25.48
C ALA A 324 -2.26 5.15 24.60
N SER A 325 -2.55 6.14 23.73
CA SER A 325 -1.55 6.90 22.98
C SER A 325 -0.54 7.62 23.87
N ASN A 326 -0.92 8.09 25.07
CA ASN A 326 -0.03 8.90 25.93
C ASN A 326 0.42 8.14 27.16
N LEU A 327 -0.45 7.29 27.70
CA LEU A 327 -0.21 6.58 28.95
C LEU A 327 0.33 5.16 28.71
N GLY A 328 0.16 4.63 27.49
CA GLY A 328 0.28 3.21 27.23
C GLY A 328 -0.86 2.39 27.83
N PHE A 329 -0.71 1.07 27.74
CA PHE A 329 -1.58 0.07 28.36
C PHE A 329 -1.02 -0.32 29.73
N THR A 330 -1.91 -0.53 30.70
CA THR A 330 -1.56 -0.86 32.09
C THR A 330 -1.12 -2.31 32.27
N GLN A 331 -1.55 -3.19 31.37
CA GLN A 331 -1.18 -4.60 31.39
C GLN A 331 0.28 -4.81 30.95
N THR A 332 0.90 -5.85 31.50
CA THR A 332 2.24 -6.29 31.10
C THR A 332 2.15 -7.66 30.43
N ASN A 333 2.78 -7.79 29.27
CA ASN A 333 2.94 -9.05 28.54
C ASN A 333 4.23 -9.00 27.72
N LYS A 334 4.95 -10.11 27.59
CA LYS A 334 6.15 -10.17 26.72
C LYS A 334 5.81 -9.93 25.24
N ARG A 335 4.55 -10.18 24.84
CA ARG A 335 4.02 -9.95 23.49
C ARG A 335 3.23 -8.64 23.37
N LEU A 336 3.26 -7.79 24.40
CA LEU A 336 2.75 -6.41 24.37
C LEU A 336 3.94 -5.46 24.54
N ILE A 337 4.45 -4.98 23.41
CA ILE A 337 5.59 -4.08 23.34
C ILE A 337 5.05 -2.65 23.34
N GLN A 338 5.67 -1.78 24.12
CA GLN A 338 5.29 -0.38 24.23
C GLN A 338 6.54 0.49 24.23
N GLU A 339 6.61 1.45 23.32
CA GLU A 339 7.74 2.36 23.22
C GLU A 339 7.23 3.80 23.19
N SER A 340 7.83 4.66 24.01
CA SER A 340 7.45 6.06 24.15
C SER A 340 8.46 6.97 23.47
N TYR A 341 7.94 7.92 22.70
CA TYR A 341 8.73 8.84 21.90
C TYR A 341 8.23 10.26 22.10
N ASP A 342 9.05 11.08 22.76
CA ASP A 342 8.69 12.46 23.03
C ASP A 342 8.52 13.26 21.74
N ILE A 343 9.27 12.95 20.67
CA ILE A 343 9.18 13.69 19.41
C ILE A 343 7.82 13.52 18.71
N TYR A 344 7.15 12.41 18.96
CA TYR A 344 5.91 12.08 18.26
C TYR A 344 4.71 12.90 18.75
N ASP A 345 3.78 13.08 17.82
CA ASP A 345 2.43 13.59 18.01
C ASP A 345 1.43 12.67 17.27
N HIS A 346 0.13 12.96 17.37
CA HIS A 346 -0.92 12.12 16.80
C HIS A 346 -0.77 11.82 15.31
N SER A 347 -0.16 12.73 14.54
CA SER A 347 -0.13 12.64 13.08
C SER A 347 1.27 12.27 12.56
N ASN A 348 2.33 12.77 13.19
CA ASN A 348 3.69 12.56 12.71
C ASN A 348 4.18 11.10 12.88
N MET A 349 3.52 10.32 13.74
CA MET A 349 3.71 8.87 13.88
C MET A 349 3.32 8.05 12.63
N LEU A 350 2.68 8.68 11.64
CA LEU A 350 2.32 8.08 10.35
C LEU A 350 3.35 8.33 9.26
N ARG A 351 4.42 9.09 9.56
CA ARG A 351 5.44 9.43 8.58
C ARG A 351 6.31 8.23 8.21
N LEU A 352 6.93 8.34 7.04
CA LEU A 352 7.76 7.31 6.43
C LEU A 352 8.88 6.82 7.35
N ASP A 353 9.56 7.75 8.04
CA ASP A 353 10.66 7.43 8.93
C ASP A 353 10.22 6.51 10.08
N VAL A 354 9.03 6.73 10.64
CA VAL A 354 8.47 5.87 11.70
C VAL A 354 8.12 4.50 11.13
N PHE A 355 7.50 4.46 9.95
CA PHE A 355 7.07 3.21 9.34
C PHE A 355 8.27 2.32 8.95
N GLU A 356 9.28 2.89 8.30
CA GLU A 356 10.50 2.18 7.89
C GLU A 356 11.37 1.77 9.07
N SER A 357 11.54 2.64 10.08
CA SER A 357 12.48 2.38 11.17
C SER A 357 11.89 1.60 12.35
N LYS A 358 10.55 1.61 12.50
CA LYS A 358 9.86 0.97 13.64
C LYS A 358 8.88 -0.09 13.19
N VAL A 359 7.93 0.26 12.32
CA VAL A 359 6.80 -0.61 11.99
C VAL A 359 7.25 -1.83 11.19
N ILE A 360 7.91 -1.64 10.05
CA ILE A 360 8.40 -2.74 9.22
C ILE A 360 9.38 -3.65 9.97
N PRO A 361 10.39 -3.13 10.69
CA PRO A 361 11.28 -3.96 11.50
C PRO A 361 10.52 -4.78 12.55
N PHE A 362 9.56 -4.20 13.27
CA PHE A 362 8.73 -4.94 14.22
C PHE A 362 7.98 -6.08 13.52
N LEU A 363 7.27 -5.79 12.43
CA LEU A 363 6.50 -6.76 11.66
C LEU A 363 7.37 -7.92 11.12
N ASN A 364 8.60 -7.62 10.71
CA ASN A 364 9.52 -8.62 10.16
C ASN A 364 10.30 -9.40 11.25
N THR A 365 10.51 -8.81 12.42
CA THR A 365 11.33 -9.43 13.49
C THR A 365 10.57 -10.50 14.26
N VAL A 366 9.25 -10.33 14.46
CA VAL A 366 8.42 -11.29 15.21
C VAL A 366 8.37 -12.67 14.53
N LYS A 367 8.64 -12.73 13.22
CA LYS A 367 8.75 -13.99 12.47
C LYS A 367 9.99 -14.83 12.80
N LYS A 368 11.08 -14.23 13.30
CA LYS A 368 12.33 -14.96 13.58
C LYS A 368 12.29 -15.81 14.87
N PHE A 369 11.18 -15.75 15.62
CA PHE A 369 10.98 -16.49 16.86
C PHE A 369 9.91 -17.59 16.73
N ARG A 370 9.55 -17.96 15.50
CA ARG A 370 8.64 -19.08 15.20
C ARG A 370 9.39 -20.32 14.75
#